data_AF-A0A1H0N770-F1
#
_entry.id   AF-A0A1H0N770-F1
#
_cell.length_a   1.000
_cell.length_b   1.000
_cell.length_c   1.000
_cell.angle_alpha   90.00
_cell.angle_beta   90.00
_cell.angle_gamma   90.00
#
_symmetry.space_group_name_H-M   'P 1'
#
loop_
_entity.id
_entity.type
_entity.pdbx_description
1 polymer ?
#
loop_
_entity_poly.entity_id
_entity_poly.type
_entity_poly.pdbx_seq_one_letter_code
_entity_poly.pdbx_strand_id
1 'polypeptide(L)'
;MAGPSAAAGASRAGSIDVCALLSEADAAAVARERGLNGAQTSATKYTLKATRSATTGGATMPMSGCTFTIDGDGASGTVEIDVLSADNFAIYAGGVKVPGLGDEAYKGDGQTVVRVGDLMLQTSENSFTDGFAVALYRKMIPHLK
;
A
#
# COMPACT_ATOMS: atom_id res chain seq x y z
N MET A 1 14.52 -30.12 28.71
CA MET A 1 13.77 -30.27 27.44
C MET A 1 13.71 -28.90 26.80
N ALA A 2 14.59 -28.64 25.83
CA ALA A 2 14.56 -27.40 25.06
C ALA A 2 13.52 -27.59 23.95
N GLY A 3 12.41 -26.85 24.01
CA GLY A 3 11.41 -26.84 22.96
C GLY A 3 12.01 -26.29 21.67
N PRO A 4 11.52 -26.72 20.49
CA PRO A 4 11.98 -26.15 19.24
C PRO A 4 11.66 -24.66 19.23
N SER A 5 12.69 -23.81 19.21
CA SER A 5 12.56 -22.42 18.82
C SER A 5 11.94 -22.41 17.43
N ALA A 6 10.67 -22.03 17.34
CA ALA A 6 10.13 -21.56 16.08
C ALA A 6 11.07 -20.42 15.65
N ALA A 7 11.81 -20.64 14.56
CA ALA A 7 12.50 -19.56 13.89
C ALA A 7 11.39 -18.53 13.57
N ALA A 8 11.35 -17.44 14.33
CA ALA A 8 10.61 -16.26 13.93
C ALA A 8 11.22 -15.89 12.58
N GLY A 9 10.53 -16.26 11.49
CA GLY A 9 10.99 -15.97 10.15
C GLY A 9 11.21 -14.47 10.09
N ALA A 10 12.45 -14.03 9.89
CA ALA A 10 12.76 -12.62 9.80
C ALA A 10 11.89 -12.03 8.68
N SER A 11 11.03 -11.06 9.04
CA SER A 11 10.15 -10.43 8.07
C SER A 11 10.99 -9.80 6.95
N ARG A 12 10.57 -10.01 5.71
CA ARG A 12 11.25 -9.45 4.54
C ARG A 12 10.83 -8.01 4.22
N ALA A 13 10.05 -7.36 5.09
CA ALA A 13 9.51 -6.01 4.88
C ALA A 13 10.58 -4.98 4.47
N GLY A 14 11.78 -5.03 5.06
CA GLY A 14 12.88 -4.13 4.68
C GLY A 14 13.54 -4.40 3.32
N SER A 15 13.24 -5.55 2.70
CA SER A 15 13.74 -5.92 1.37
C SER A 15 12.76 -5.59 0.24
N ILE A 16 11.53 -5.20 0.57
CA ILE A 16 10.51 -4.86 -0.42
C ILE A 16 10.78 -3.47 -0.98
N ASP A 17 10.99 -3.37 -2.29
CA ASP A 17 10.98 -2.09 -2.98
C ASP A 17 9.53 -1.68 -3.29
N VAL A 18 8.91 -0.97 -2.35
CA VAL A 18 7.50 -0.56 -2.46
C VAL A 18 7.27 0.23 -3.74
N CYS A 19 8.19 1.13 -4.12
CA CYS A 19 8.06 1.96 -5.31
C CYS A 19 8.01 1.15 -6.62
N ALA A 20 8.51 -0.09 -6.63
CA ALA A 20 8.47 -0.97 -7.78
C ALA A 20 7.18 -1.82 -7.86
N LEU A 21 6.33 -1.79 -6.83
CA LEU A 21 5.11 -2.62 -6.77
C LEU A 21 3.96 -2.07 -7.63
N LEU A 22 4.04 -0.82 -8.07
CA LEU A 22 3.02 -0.17 -8.86
C LEU A 22 3.62 0.35 -10.17
N SER A 23 3.11 -0.15 -11.29
CA SER A 23 3.45 0.37 -12.61
C SER A 23 2.62 1.60 -12.96
N GLU A 24 3.12 2.45 -13.86
CA GLU A 24 2.33 3.58 -14.39
C GLU A 24 1.01 3.10 -15.05
N ALA A 25 1.04 1.95 -15.72
CA ALA A 25 -0.15 1.36 -16.34
C ALA A 25 -1.21 0.97 -15.31
N ASP A 26 -0.80 0.40 -14.18
CA ASP A 26 -1.71 0.03 -13.10
C ASP A 26 -2.26 1.26 -12.36
N ALA A 27 -1.40 2.25 -12.10
CA ALA A 27 -1.81 3.53 -11.54
C ALA A 27 -2.83 4.25 -12.43
N ALA A 28 -2.59 4.28 -13.74
CA ALA A 28 -3.51 4.84 -14.72
C ALA A 28 -4.85 4.08 -14.77
N ALA A 29 -4.82 2.74 -14.66
CA ALA A 29 -6.04 1.93 -14.62
C ALA A 29 -6.87 2.24 -13.37
N VAL A 30 -6.23 2.36 -12.20
CA VAL A 30 -6.91 2.72 -10.95
C VAL A 30 -7.47 4.14 -11.01
N ALA A 31 -6.71 5.09 -11.54
CA ALA A 31 -7.16 6.47 -11.73
C ALA A 31 -8.38 6.56 -12.65
N ARG A 32 -8.44 5.77 -13.74
CA ARG A 32 -9.63 5.68 -14.60
C ARG A 32 -10.82 5.01 -13.93
N GLU A 33 -10.61 3.98 -13.11
CA GLU A 33 -11.69 3.26 -12.42
C GLU A 33 -12.31 4.10 -11.29
N ARG A 34 -11.47 4.81 -10.53
CA ARG A 34 -11.89 5.52 -9.30
C ARG A 34 -12.06 7.01 -9.47
N GLY A 35 -11.49 7.58 -10.54
CA GLY A 35 -11.36 9.01 -10.75
C GLY A 35 -10.25 9.62 -9.88
N LEU A 36 -9.53 10.58 -10.44
CA LEU A 36 -8.84 11.62 -9.67
C LEU A 36 -9.76 12.84 -9.55
N ASN A 37 -9.50 13.71 -8.57
CA ASN A 37 -10.25 14.95 -8.41
C ASN A 37 -9.96 15.90 -9.60
N GLY A 38 -10.90 15.99 -10.55
CA GLY A 38 -10.83 16.89 -11.70
C GLY A 38 -11.60 16.37 -12.92
N ALA A 39 -11.56 17.12 -14.03
CA ALA A 39 -12.25 16.76 -15.27
C ALA A 39 -11.44 15.71 -16.04
N GLN A 40 -11.78 14.43 -15.87
CA GLN A 40 -11.10 13.33 -16.53
C GLN A 40 -11.88 12.85 -17.76
N THR A 41 -11.15 12.49 -18.82
CA THR A 41 -11.72 11.95 -20.05
C THR A 41 -11.06 10.62 -20.41
N SER A 42 -11.64 9.90 -21.37
CA SER A 42 -11.02 8.67 -21.93
C SER A 42 -9.68 8.93 -22.61
N ALA A 43 -9.38 10.18 -22.99
CA ALA A 43 -8.12 10.59 -23.59
C ALA A 43 -7.07 11.05 -22.56
N THR A 44 -7.44 11.17 -21.28
CA THR A 44 -6.54 11.64 -20.23
C THR A 44 -5.31 10.74 -20.13
N LYS A 45 -4.14 11.37 -20.20
CA LYS A 45 -2.86 10.68 -20.01
C LYS A 45 -2.49 10.77 -18.55
N TYR A 46 -2.21 9.61 -17.96
CA TYR A 46 -1.79 9.51 -16.57
C TYR A 46 -0.29 9.29 -16.50
N THR A 47 0.34 9.94 -15.53
CA THR A 47 1.74 9.71 -15.19
C THR A 47 1.84 9.25 -13.75
N LEU A 48 2.83 8.41 -13.47
CA LEU A 48 3.13 7.95 -12.11
C LEU A 48 4.50 8.46 -11.68
N LYS A 49 4.54 9.16 -10.55
CA LYS A 49 5.77 9.48 -9.84
C LYS A 49 5.82 8.68 -8.54
N ALA A 50 6.84 7.84 -8.40
CA ALA A 50 7.11 7.10 -7.16
C ALA A 50 8.31 7.73 -6.46
N THR A 51 8.15 8.11 -5.19
CA THR A 51 9.22 8.70 -4.37
C THR A 51 9.35 7.88 -3.11
N ARG A 52 10.55 7.35 -2.83
CA ARG A 52 10.81 6.60 -1.60
C ARG A 52 10.55 7.51 -0.39
N SER A 53 9.69 7.07 0.51
CA SER A 53 9.43 7.77 1.77
C SER A 53 10.59 7.52 2.73
N ALA A 54 10.98 8.56 3.47
CA ALA A 54 12.06 8.45 4.45
C ALA A 54 11.57 7.67 5.68
N THR A 55 11.92 6.39 5.76
CA THR A 55 11.68 5.57 6.93
C THR A 55 12.78 5.84 7.97
N THR A 56 12.45 6.60 9.02
CA THR A 56 13.34 6.73 10.18
C THR A 56 13.20 5.46 11.03
N GLY A 57 14.31 4.92 11.54
CA GLY A 57 14.38 3.55 12.05
C GLY A 57 13.87 3.37 13.49
N GLY A 58 12.96 2.41 13.68
CA GLY A 58 12.42 1.95 14.96
C GLY A 58 11.61 0.65 14.80
N ALA A 59 11.39 -0.12 15.87
CA ALA A 59 10.81 -1.47 15.79
C ALA A 59 9.35 -1.55 15.30
N THR A 60 8.61 -0.44 15.39
CA THR A 60 7.23 -0.27 14.89
C THR A 60 7.15 0.66 13.67
N MET A 61 8.30 1.03 13.09
CA MET A 61 8.37 1.97 11.98
C MET A 61 8.36 1.21 10.65
N PRO A 62 7.93 1.85 9.55
CA PRO A 62 7.95 1.19 8.26
C PRO A 62 9.36 0.75 7.89
N MET A 63 9.51 -0.49 7.46
CA MET A 63 10.80 -0.99 7.01
C MET A 63 11.10 -0.52 5.58
N SER A 64 10.06 -0.20 4.81
CA SER A 64 10.13 0.38 3.46
C SER A 64 8.86 1.17 3.20
N GLY A 65 8.95 2.30 2.48
CA GLY A 65 7.81 3.16 2.19
C GLY A 65 7.97 3.88 0.85
N CYS A 66 6.85 4.17 0.20
CA CYS A 66 6.82 4.94 -1.04
C CYS A 66 5.58 5.84 -1.13
N THR A 67 5.81 7.10 -1.47
CA THR A 67 4.77 8.02 -1.91
C THR A 67 4.58 7.90 -3.42
N PHE A 68 3.38 7.51 -3.83
CA PHE A 68 2.96 7.50 -5.23
C PHE A 68 2.11 8.74 -5.53
N THR A 69 2.50 9.50 -6.54
CA THR A 69 1.71 10.60 -7.08
C THR A 69 1.28 10.26 -8.50
N ILE A 70 -0.02 10.24 -8.74
CA ILE A 70 -0.67 9.96 -10.03
C ILE A 70 -1.25 11.27 -10.53
N ASP A 71 -0.81 11.74 -11.70
CA ASP A 71 -1.25 13.00 -12.30
C ASP A 71 -1.90 12.74 -13.67
N GLY A 72 -2.97 13.46 -13.98
CA GLY A 72 -3.64 13.41 -15.28
C GLY A 72 -4.46 14.67 -15.58
N ASP A 73 -4.02 15.42 -16.59
CA ASP A 73 -4.70 16.60 -17.18
C ASP A 73 -5.35 17.54 -16.15
N GLY A 74 -4.59 17.95 -15.13
CA GLY A 74 -5.03 18.91 -14.11
C GLY A 74 -5.68 18.29 -12.87
N ALA A 75 -5.77 16.96 -12.80
CA ALA A 75 -6.11 16.21 -11.60
C ALA A 75 -4.88 15.46 -11.10
N SER A 76 -4.56 15.56 -9.82
CA SER A 76 -3.50 14.78 -9.19
C SER A 76 -4.04 14.02 -8.00
N GLY A 77 -3.44 12.88 -7.67
CA GLY A 77 -3.66 12.23 -6.40
C GLY A 77 -2.41 11.55 -5.85
N THR A 78 -2.23 11.65 -4.55
CA THR A 78 -1.08 11.09 -3.84
C THR A 78 -1.55 9.99 -2.91
N VAL A 79 -0.78 8.92 -2.76
CA VAL A 79 -0.97 7.88 -1.76
C VAL A 79 0.40 7.46 -1.24
N GLU A 80 0.57 7.48 0.08
CA GLU A 80 1.74 6.87 0.71
C GLU A 80 1.43 5.45 1.15
N ILE A 81 2.32 4.52 0.81
CA ILE A 81 2.23 3.12 1.19
C ILE A 81 3.50 2.70 1.90
N ASP A 82 3.31 2.13 3.08
CA ASP A 82 4.34 1.64 3.97
C ASP A 82 4.26 0.13 4.09
N VAL A 83 5.41 -0.51 4.25
CA VAL A 83 5.56 -1.95 4.48
C VAL A 83 6.22 -2.21 5.83
N LEU A 84 5.54 -2.99 6.66
CA LEU A 84 5.92 -3.40 8.01
C LEU A 84 5.93 -4.92 8.14
N SER A 85 6.42 -5.43 9.27
CA SER A 85 6.19 -6.83 9.64
C SER A 85 4.70 -7.08 9.90
N ALA A 86 4.20 -8.23 9.45
CA ALA A 86 2.85 -8.70 9.76
C ALA A 86 2.56 -8.84 11.27
N ASP A 87 3.59 -8.88 12.12
CA ASP A 87 3.41 -8.88 13.59
C ASP A 87 2.69 -7.62 14.09
N ASN A 88 2.83 -6.51 13.35
CA ASN A 88 2.14 -5.26 13.66
C ASN A 88 0.68 -5.26 13.22
N PHE A 89 0.25 -6.21 12.38
CA PHE A 89 -1.08 -6.18 11.76
C PHE A 89 -2.20 -6.13 12.80
N ALA A 90 -2.10 -6.89 13.90
CA ALA A 90 -3.11 -6.88 14.96
C ALA A 90 -3.25 -5.53 15.70
N ILE A 91 -2.23 -4.68 15.63
CA ILE A 91 -2.23 -3.34 16.24
C ILE A 91 -3.06 -2.36 15.40
N TYR A 92 -3.00 -2.50 14.07
CA TYR A 92 -3.63 -1.58 13.12
C TYR A 92 -4.88 -2.14 12.45
N ALA A 93 -5.13 -3.45 12.56
CA ALA A 93 -6.33 -4.10 12.05
C ALA A 93 -7.56 -3.62 12.84
N GLY A 94 -8.24 -2.61 12.30
CA GLY A 94 -9.44 -2.00 12.87
C GLY A 94 -10.47 -1.62 11.80
N GLY A 95 -11.71 -1.40 12.23
CA GLY A 95 -12.78 -0.98 11.32
C GLY A 95 -13.38 -2.13 10.51
N VAL A 96 -13.57 -1.91 9.21
CA VAL A 96 -14.32 -2.79 8.30
C VAL A 96 -13.38 -3.73 7.54
N LYS A 97 -13.63 -5.04 7.61
CA LYS A 97 -12.88 -6.03 6.83
C LYS A 97 -13.07 -5.81 5.32
N VAL A 98 -11.99 -5.86 4.55
CA VAL A 98 -11.99 -5.73 3.09
C VAL A 98 -11.77 -7.12 2.46
N PRO A 99 -12.81 -7.75 1.89
CA PRO A 99 -12.68 -9.10 1.36
C PRO A 99 -11.87 -9.16 0.05
N GLY A 100 -11.10 -10.24 -0.09
CA GLY A 100 -10.35 -10.54 -1.31
C GLY A 100 -9.17 -9.59 -1.56
N LEU A 101 -8.53 -9.11 -0.49
CA LEU A 101 -7.33 -8.30 -0.53
C LEU A 101 -6.28 -8.89 0.43
N GLY A 102 -5.19 -9.41 -0.11
CA GLY A 102 -4.17 -10.12 0.68
C GLY A 102 -4.73 -11.37 1.36
N ASP A 103 -4.07 -11.78 2.45
CA ASP A 103 -4.59 -12.81 3.35
C ASP A 103 -5.68 -12.23 4.26
N GLU A 104 -5.46 -11.00 4.72
CA GLU A 104 -6.42 -10.27 5.52
C GLU A 104 -6.25 -8.76 5.32
N ALA A 105 -7.36 -8.02 5.27
CA ALA A 105 -7.32 -6.57 5.11
C ALA A 105 -8.45 -5.88 5.86
N TYR A 106 -8.16 -4.69 6.36
CA TYR A 106 -9.11 -3.84 7.08
C TYR A 106 -8.99 -2.39 6.61
N LYS A 107 -10.09 -1.67 6.70
CA LYS A 107 -10.15 -0.23 6.48
C LYS A 107 -10.83 0.46 7.65
N GLY A 108 -10.23 1.53 8.14
CA GLY A 108 -10.72 2.29 9.29
C GLY A 108 -9.86 3.53 9.49
N ASP A 109 -10.45 4.59 10.05
CA ASP A 109 -9.72 5.81 10.44
C ASP A 109 -8.87 6.44 9.31
N GLY A 110 -9.35 6.33 8.06
CA GLY A 110 -8.67 6.85 6.86
C GLY A 110 -7.46 6.04 6.41
N GLN A 111 -7.28 4.83 6.95
CA GLN A 111 -6.21 3.91 6.61
C GLN A 111 -6.77 2.60 6.08
N THR A 112 -6.07 2.01 5.12
CA THR A 112 -6.26 0.63 4.67
C THR A 112 -5.01 -0.15 4.99
N VAL A 113 -5.18 -1.24 5.74
CA VAL A 113 -4.11 -2.16 6.12
C VAL A 113 -4.34 -3.53 5.50
N VAL A 114 -3.27 -4.15 5.00
CA VAL A 114 -3.31 -5.43 4.31
C VAL A 114 -2.18 -6.32 4.80
N ARG A 115 -2.51 -7.53 5.24
CA ARG A 115 -1.55 -8.59 5.54
C ARG A 115 -1.36 -9.48 4.31
N VAL A 116 -0.10 -9.74 3.98
CA VAL A 116 0.30 -10.72 2.94
C VAL A 116 1.51 -11.48 3.45
N GLY A 117 1.30 -12.72 3.88
CA GLY A 117 2.32 -13.56 4.51
C GLY A 117 2.89 -12.92 5.78
N ASP A 118 4.20 -12.63 5.72
CA ASP A 118 5.00 -12.00 6.77
C ASP A 118 5.05 -10.46 6.66
N LEU A 119 4.32 -9.89 5.70
CA LEU A 119 4.25 -8.47 5.42
C LEU A 119 2.92 -7.86 5.83
N MET A 120 2.98 -6.61 6.25
CA MET A 120 1.85 -5.72 6.39
C MET A 120 2.08 -4.50 5.49
N LEU A 121 1.11 -4.18 4.64
CA LEU A 121 1.04 -2.92 3.92
C LEU A 121 0.05 -2.02 4.65
N GLN A 122 0.38 -0.74 4.79
CA GLN A 122 -0.54 0.27 5.30
C GLN A 122 -0.48 1.52 4.45
N THR A 123 -1.64 2.14 4.28
CA THR A 123 -1.65 3.47 3.70
C THR A 123 -1.43 4.49 4.79
N SER A 124 -0.54 5.44 4.52
CA SER A 124 -0.25 6.56 5.40
C SER A 124 -0.95 7.84 4.91
N GLU A 125 -0.64 8.97 5.52
CA GLU A 125 -1.28 10.28 5.28
C GLU A 125 -1.43 10.60 3.77
N ASN A 126 -2.49 11.32 3.42
CA ASN A 126 -2.86 11.75 2.05
C ASN A 126 -3.56 10.72 1.15
N SER A 127 -4.06 9.60 1.68
CA SER A 127 -4.78 8.61 0.88
C SER A 127 -6.12 9.16 0.33
N PHE A 128 -6.13 9.48 -0.96
CA PHE A 128 -7.22 10.15 -1.70
C PHE A 128 -8.66 9.75 -1.32
N THR A 129 -8.90 8.45 -1.16
CA THR A 129 -10.09 7.83 -0.53
C THR A 129 -9.77 6.36 -0.20
N ASP A 130 -10.48 5.75 0.76
CA ASP A 130 -10.32 4.32 1.08
C ASP A 130 -10.51 3.40 -0.14
N GLY A 131 -11.41 3.78 -1.06
CA GLY A 131 -11.67 3.00 -2.28
C GLY A 131 -10.51 3.05 -3.29
N PHE A 132 -9.81 4.19 -3.35
CA PHE A 132 -8.64 4.36 -4.21
C PHE A 132 -7.45 3.54 -3.69
N ALA A 133 -7.18 3.61 -2.39
CA ALA A 133 -6.14 2.81 -1.73
C ALA A 133 -6.36 1.30 -1.92
N VAL A 134 -7.59 0.82 -1.71
CA VAL A 134 -7.93 -0.60 -1.94
C VAL A 134 -7.68 -1.01 -3.40
N ALA A 135 -8.01 -0.16 -4.38
CA ALA A 135 -7.78 -0.45 -5.78
C ALA A 135 -6.28 -0.50 -6.12
N LEU A 136 -5.47 0.40 -5.57
CA LEU A 136 -4.01 0.32 -5.67
C LEU A 136 -3.46 -0.98 -5.09
N TYR A 137 -3.90 -1.38 -3.89
CA TYR A 137 -3.45 -2.63 -3.29
C TYR A 137 -3.78 -3.85 -4.12
N ARG A 138 -4.96 -3.89 -4.78
CA ARG A 138 -5.30 -4.98 -5.70
C ARG A 138 -4.30 -5.10 -6.85
N LYS A 139 -3.69 -3.99 -7.27
CA LYS A 139 -2.62 -3.98 -8.28
C LYS A 139 -1.27 -4.36 -7.71
N MET A 140 -0.93 -3.90 -6.51
CA MET A 140 0.39 -4.09 -5.93
C MET A 140 0.63 -5.48 -5.34
N ILE A 141 -0.37 -6.10 -4.72
CA ILE A 141 -0.22 -7.37 -3.99
C ILE A 141 0.35 -8.51 -4.84
N PRO A 142 -0.05 -8.72 -6.11
CA PRO A 142 0.57 -9.72 -6.99
C PRO A 142 2.08 -9.56 -7.19
N HIS A 143 2.64 -8.37 -6.95
CA HIS A 143 4.06 -8.05 -7.13
C HIS A 143 4.89 -8.16 -5.84
N LEU A 144 4.28 -8.48 -4.69
CA LEU A 144 4.96 -8.63 -3.39
C LEU A 144 5.80 -9.91 -3.25
N LYS A 145 6.41 -10.40 -4.33
CA LYS A 145 7.16 -11.67 -4.31
C LYS A 145 8.55 -11.55 -3.74
#